data_AF-A0A915IPR2-F1
#
_entry.id   AF-A0A915IPR2-F1
#
_cell.length_a   1.000
_cell.length_b   1.000
_cell.length_c   1.000
_cell.angle_alpha   90.00
_cell.angle_beta   90.00
_cell.angle_gamma   90.00
#
_symmetry.space_group_name_H-M   'P 1'
#
loop_
_entity.id
_entity.type
_entity.pdbx_description
1 polymer ?
#
loop_
_entity_poly.entity_id
_entity_poly.type
_entity_poly.pdbx_seq_one_letter_code
_entity_poly.pdbx_strand_id
1 'polypeptide(L)'
;MELLDVKLPTSQEYKGLQIEIETHKLMDFCASYFNENLTSSISSRNSDLPAQLLLIVSDGRGIFGPGMEKVKSAVQKAISRQLFIVFVILDNPNNKDSIMDIKVPLFGKTGPPEIKSYLEFFPFAFYIVLRRINELPAILGDALRQWFEVLSTR
;
A
#
# COMPACT_ATOMS: atom_id res chain seq x y z
N MET A 1 -5.15 -5.36 44.36
CA MET A 1 -5.62 -5.27 42.97
C MET A 1 -4.36 -5.21 42.13
N GLU A 2 -3.82 -6.39 41.77
CA GLU A 2 -2.59 -6.50 40.97
C GLU A 2 -2.90 -6.01 39.55
N LEU A 3 -2.18 -4.99 39.12
CA LEU A 3 -2.18 -4.55 37.73
C LEU A 3 -1.59 -5.71 36.91
N LEU A 4 -2.37 -6.29 36.00
CA LEU A 4 -1.83 -7.22 35.02
C LEU A 4 -0.75 -6.47 34.22
N ASP A 5 0.52 -6.81 34.48
CA ASP A 5 1.64 -6.45 33.63
C ASP A 5 1.44 -7.11 32.26
N VAL A 6 0.71 -6.43 31.38
CA VAL A 6 0.62 -6.79 29.96
C VAL A 6 1.98 -6.50 29.35
N LYS A 7 2.85 -7.51 29.40
CA LYS A 7 4.16 -7.48 28.78
C LYS A 7 3.98 -7.34 27.28
N LEU A 8 4.24 -6.14 26.76
CA LEU A 8 4.23 -5.88 25.33
C LEU A 8 5.26 -6.82 24.66
N PRO A 9 4.87 -7.54 23.58
CA PRO A 9 5.78 -8.45 22.88
C PRO A 9 7.03 -7.69 22.41
N THR A 10 8.18 -8.31 22.59
CA THR A 10 9.44 -7.71 22.13
C THR A 10 9.59 -7.87 20.62
N SER A 11 10.27 -6.95 19.93
CA SER A 11 10.43 -6.96 18.45
C SER A 11 10.97 -8.29 17.87
N GLN A 12 11.59 -9.12 18.71
CA GLN A 12 12.11 -10.44 18.38
C GLN A 12 11.00 -11.50 18.21
N GLU A 13 9.87 -11.33 18.89
CA GLU A 13 8.72 -12.25 18.88
C GLU A 13 7.91 -12.16 17.57
N TYR A 14 8.02 -11.03 16.86
CA TYR A 14 7.40 -10.83 15.55
C TYR A 14 8.23 -11.39 14.37
N LYS A 15 9.50 -11.78 14.59
CA LYS A 15 10.38 -12.27 13.50
C LYS A 15 9.93 -13.58 12.87
N GLY A 16 9.08 -14.36 13.55
CA GLY A 16 8.57 -15.66 13.06
C GLY A 16 7.17 -15.61 12.45
N LEU A 17 6.46 -14.49 12.59
CA LEU A 17 5.14 -14.30 12.00
C LEU A 17 5.33 -13.58 10.67
N GLN A 18 5.64 -14.34 9.62
CA GLN A 18 5.54 -13.85 8.26
C GLN A 18 4.04 -13.73 7.95
N ILE A 19 3.42 -12.65 8.43
CA ILE A 19 2.03 -12.32 8.12
C ILE A 19 2.03 -11.97 6.63
N GLU A 20 1.65 -12.93 5.80
CA GLU A 20 1.45 -12.69 4.39
C GLU A 20 0.31 -11.66 4.26
N ILE A 21 0.66 -10.46 3.79
CA ILE A 21 -0.35 -9.42 3.59
C ILE A 21 -1.21 -9.86 2.41
N GLU A 22 -2.41 -10.32 2.71
CA GLU A 22 -3.44 -10.56 1.71
C GLU A 22 -3.97 -9.23 1.19
N THR A 23 -3.17 -8.61 0.32
CA THR A 23 -3.40 -7.24 -0.20
C THR A 23 -4.82 -7.07 -0.76
N HIS A 24 -5.34 -8.11 -1.42
CA HIS A 24 -6.72 -8.11 -1.92
C HIS A 24 -7.77 -7.92 -0.81
N LYS A 25 -7.63 -8.60 0.33
CA LYS A 25 -8.56 -8.47 1.47
C LYS A 25 -8.49 -7.08 2.07
N LEU A 26 -7.29 -6.52 2.22
CA LEU A 26 -7.10 -5.15 2.68
C LEU A 26 -7.82 -4.16 1.74
N MET A 27 -7.62 -4.30 0.43
CA MET A 27 -8.26 -3.42 -0.56
C MET A 27 -9.78 -3.55 -0.54
N ASP A 28 -10.31 -4.77 -0.49
CA ASP A 28 -11.75 -5.02 -0.40
C ASP A 28 -12.34 -4.46 0.90
N PHE A 29 -11.63 -4.60 2.02
CA PHE A 29 -12.03 -4.04 3.31
C PHE A 29 -12.07 -2.52 3.26
N CYS A 30 -10.97 -1.87 2.85
CA CYS A 30 -10.91 -0.41 2.73
C CYS A 30 -12.00 0.10 1.79
N ALA A 31 -12.14 -0.50 0.60
CA ALA A 31 -13.18 -0.15 -0.35
C ALA A 31 -14.60 -0.21 0.24
N SER A 32 -14.86 -1.14 1.16
CA SER A 32 -16.17 -1.29 1.84
C SER A 32 -16.32 -0.28 2.98
N TYR A 33 -15.33 -0.20 3.88
CA TYR A 33 -15.32 0.69 5.03
C TYR A 33 -15.45 2.17 4.65
N PHE A 34 -14.68 2.60 3.63
CA PHE A 34 -14.69 3.97 3.17
C PHE A 34 -16.03 4.37 2.51
N ASN A 35 -16.72 3.41 1.88
CA ASN A 35 -18.04 3.63 1.27
C ASN A 35 -19.14 3.81 2.33
N GLU A 36 -19.10 3.06 3.43
CA GLU A 36 -20.06 3.19 4.55
C GLU A 36 -19.93 4.53 5.29
N ASN A 37 -18.70 5.02 5.44
CA ASN A 37 -18.44 6.31 6.08
C ASN A 37 -18.75 7.51 5.16
N LEU A 38 -18.63 7.34 3.83
CA LEU A 38 -19.02 8.37 2.87
C LEU A 38 -20.54 8.55 2.83
N THR A 39 -21.33 7.48 2.78
CA THR A 39 -22.81 7.56 2.72
C THR A 39 -23.42 8.19 3.98
N SER A 40 -22.82 7.97 5.14
CA SER A 40 -23.28 8.54 6.42
C SER A 40 -22.96 10.05 6.55
N SER A 41 -21.88 10.52 5.91
CA SER A 41 -21.47 11.94 5.92
C SER A 41 -22.11 12.79 4.81
N ILE A 42 -22.69 12.17 3.78
CA ILE A 42 -23.30 12.81 2.59
C ILE A 42 -24.72 13.39 2.83
N SER A 43 -25.30 13.26 4.03
CA SER A 43 -26.58 13.92 4.34
C SER A 43 -26.49 15.46 4.37
N SER A 44 -25.28 16.05 4.33
CA SER A 44 -25.05 17.47 4.13
C SER A 44 -24.58 17.74 2.69
N ARG A 45 -25.45 18.37 1.90
CA ARG A 45 -25.22 18.73 0.49
C ARG A 45 -24.10 19.75 0.37
N ASN A 46 -23.02 19.43 -0.33
CA ASN A 46 -22.23 20.33 -1.20
C ASN A 46 -21.23 19.51 -2.04
N SER A 47 -20.99 19.95 -3.26
CA SER A 47 -20.40 19.22 -4.40
C SER A 47 -18.88 18.96 -4.37
N ASP A 48 -18.23 19.06 -3.22
CA ASP A 48 -16.78 18.83 -3.06
C ASP A 48 -16.55 17.68 -2.08
N LEU A 49 -16.71 16.44 -2.55
CA LEU A 49 -16.37 15.27 -1.76
C LEU A 49 -14.86 15.27 -1.46
N PRO A 50 -14.43 15.11 -0.19
CA PRO A 50 -13.01 14.97 0.11
C PRO A 50 -12.50 13.69 -0.53
N ALA A 51 -11.50 13.81 -1.40
CA ALA A 51 -10.82 12.65 -1.95
C ALA A 51 -10.16 11.87 -0.79
N GLN A 52 -10.55 10.60 -0.61
CA GLN A 52 -10.11 9.79 0.52
C GLN A 52 -8.72 9.23 0.27
N LEU A 53 -7.77 9.60 1.11
CA LEU A 53 -6.40 9.09 1.04
C LEU A 53 -6.25 7.80 1.86
N LEU A 54 -5.75 6.74 1.22
CA LEU A 54 -5.26 5.53 1.86
C LEU A 54 -3.72 5.49 1.73
N LEU A 55 -3.04 5.72 2.85
CA LEU A 55 -1.59 5.58 2.94
C LEU A 55 -1.24 4.17 3.46
N ILE A 56 -0.53 3.39 2.64
CA ILE A 56 -0.06 2.05 3.01
C ILE A 56 1.45 2.13 3.25
N VAL A 57 1.92 1.66 4.39
CA VAL A 57 3.36 1.62 4.73
C VAL A 57 3.76 0.16 4.95
N SER A 58 4.62 -0.37 4.09
CA SER A 58 5.06 -1.77 4.12
C SER A 58 6.36 -1.92 3.34
N ASP A 59 7.11 -3.00 3.54
CA ASP A 59 8.29 -3.35 2.72
C ASP A 59 7.92 -3.76 1.28
N GLY A 60 6.63 -3.88 0.96
CA GLY A 60 6.10 -4.05 -0.39
C GLY A 60 6.31 -5.44 -1.00
N ARG A 61 6.85 -6.39 -0.23
CA ARG A 61 7.18 -7.74 -0.72
C ARG A 61 6.00 -8.68 -0.59
N GLY A 62 5.95 -9.69 -1.45
CA GLY A 62 4.93 -10.74 -1.34
C GLY A 62 3.50 -10.30 -1.66
N ILE A 63 3.28 -9.07 -2.15
CA ILE A 63 1.94 -8.56 -2.47
C ILE A 63 1.17 -9.47 -3.44
N PHE A 64 1.88 -10.17 -4.33
CA PHE A 64 1.28 -11.09 -5.31
C PHE A 64 1.04 -12.52 -4.80
N GLY A 65 1.22 -12.80 -3.50
CA GLY A 65 0.92 -14.12 -2.92
C GLY A 65 -0.47 -14.67 -3.30
N PRO A 66 -1.53 -13.84 -3.26
CA PRO A 66 -2.87 -14.24 -3.71
C PRO A 66 -3.07 -14.37 -5.24
N GLY A 67 -2.06 -14.01 -6.04
CA GLY A 67 -2.10 -13.94 -7.50
C GLY A 67 -2.19 -12.51 -8.06
N MET A 68 -1.42 -12.22 -9.11
CA MET A 68 -1.30 -10.88 -9.71
C MET A 68 -2.65 -10.29 -10.14
N GLU A 69 -3.48 -11.06 -10.85
CA GLU A 69 -4.77 -10.60 -11.34
C GLU A 69 -5.76 -10.31 -10.21
N LYS A 70 -5.75 -11.12 -9.15
CA LYS A 70 -6.61 -10.93 -7.98
C LYS A 70 -6.30 -9.62 -7.29
N VAL A 71 -5.01 -9.32 -7.11
CA VAL A 71 -4.56 -8.08 -6.46
C VAL A 71 -4.87 -6.87 -7.34
N LYS A 72 -4.57 -6.92 -8.65
CA LYS A 72 -4.90 -5.84 -9.59
C LYS A 72 -6.39 -5.51 -9.59
N SER A 73 -7.24 -6.54 -9.64
CA SER A 73 -8.70 -6.37 -9.60
C SER A 73 -9.16 -5.70 -8.30
N ALA A 74 -8.64 -6.12 -7.15
CA ALA A 74 -8.97 -5.51 -5.86
C ALA A 74 -8.52 -4.04 -5.76
N VAL A 75 -7.31 -3.72 -6.26
CA VAL A 75 -6.82 -2.35 -6.32
C VAL A 75 -7.67 -1.48 -7.26
N GLN A 76 -8.01 -1.98 -8.45
CA GLN A 76 -8.89 -1.27 -9.39
C GLN A 76 -10.27 -1.00 -8.78
N LYS A 77 -10.83 -1.95 -8.04
CA LYS A 77 -12.10 -1.79 -7.32
C LYS A 77 -12.04 -0.74 -6.21
N ALA A 78 -10.90 -0.62 -5.52
CA ALA A 78 -10.70 0.44 -4.54
C ALA A 78 -10.59 1.81 -5.23
N ILE A 79 -9.83 1.91 -6.33
CA ILE A 79 -9.69 3.14 -7.12
C ILE A 79 -11.03 3.61 -7.69
N SER A 80 -11.87 2.69 -8.20
CA SER A 80 -13.20 3.05 -8.73
C SER A 80 -14.16 3.61 -7.67
N ARG A 81 -13.84 3.39 -6.38
CA ARG A 81 -14.53 3.99 -5.23
C ARG A 81 -13.90 5.29 -4.75
N GLN A 82 -13.07 5.93 -5.56
CA GLN A 82 -12.43 7.22 -5.28
C GLN A 82 -11.42 7.17 -4.12
N LEU A 83 -10.89 6.00 -3.79
CA LEU A 83 -9.74 5.91 -2.88
C LEU A 83 -8.48 6.33 -3.64
N PHE A 84 -7.82 7.37 -3.15
CA PHE A 84 -6.48 7.74 -3.56
C PHE A 84 -5.47 6.95 -2.74
N ILE A 85 -4.81 5.98 -3.37
CA ILE A 85 -3.94 5.01 -2.67
C ILE A 85 -2.48 5.38 -2.92
N VAL A 86 -1.72 5.57 -1.84
CA VAL A 86 -0.27 5.82 -1.87
C VAL A 86 0.43 4.71 -1.09
N PHE A 87 1.37 4.01 -1.74
CA PHE A 87 2.14 2.95 -1.11
C PHE A 87 3.56 3.40 -0.79
N VAL A 88 3.90 3.53 0.48
CA VAL A 88 5.26 3.79 0.95
C VAL A 88 5.96 2.46 1.18
N ILE A 89 6.90 2.17 0.29
CA ILE A 89 7.75 0.98 0.31
C ILE A 89 8.95 1.26 1.21
N LEU A 90 9.02 0.59 2.36
CA LEU A 90 10.17 0.67 3.26
C LEU A 90 11.29 -0.25 2.75
N ASP A 91 12.34 0.34 2.18
CA ASP A 91 13.48 -0.37 1.62
C ASP A 91 14.69 -0.34 2.56
N ASN A 92 15.54 -1.36 2.49
CA ASN A 92 16.70 -1.46 3.36
C ASN A 92 17.79 -0.45 2.94
N PRO A 93 18.24 0.47 3.82
CA PRO A 93 19.27 1.45 3.47
C PRO A 93 20.61 0.82 3.08
N ASN A 94 20.91 -0.38 3.58
CA ASN A 94 22.15 -1.09 3.30
C ASN A 94 22.06 -1.94 2.01
N ASN A 95 20.99 -1.79 1.23
CA ASN A 95 20.67 -2.56 0.02
C ASN A 95 20.57 -4.09 0.23
N LYS A 96 20.68 -4.58 1.47
CA LYS A 96 20.47 -6.00 1.78
C LYS A 96 19.01 -6.35 1.58
N ASP A 97 18.77 -7.35 0.74
CA ASP A 97 17.44 -7.81 0.35
C ASP A 97 16.59 -6.69 -0.28
N SER A 98 17.15 -5.68 -0.95
CA SER A 98 16.35 -4.53 -1.45
C SER A 98 15.20 -4.97 -2.36
N ILE A 99 14.04 -4.29 -2.27
CA ILE A 99 12.91 -4.52 -3.18
C ILE A 99 13.29 -4.29 -4.66
N MET A 100 14.26 -3.40 -4.90
CA MET A 100 14.77 -3.06 -6.22
C MET A 100 15.47 -4.26 -6.90
N ASP A 101 16.04 -5.15 -6.09
CA ASP A 101 16.81 -6.30 -6.55
C ASP A 101 15.92 -7.54 -6.77
N ILE A 102 14.64 -7.48 -6.39
CA ILE A 102 13.71 -8.59 -6.56
C ILE A 102 13.36 -8.74 -8.04
N LYS A 103 13.57 -9.96 -8.54
CA LYS A 103 13.25 -10.36 -9.91
C LYS A 103 12.16 -11.42 -9.90
N VAL A 104 11.24 -11.31 -10.86
CA VAL A 104 10.14 -12.26 -11.05
C VAL A 104 10.36 -13.00 -12.36
N PRO A 105 10.40 -14.34 -12.35
CA PRO A 105 10.40 -15.13 -13.56
C PRO A 105 8.99 -15.18 -14.16
N LEU A 106 8.85 -14.77 -15.41
CA LEU A 106 7.64 -14.95 -16.21
C LEU A 106 7.79 -16.19 -17.08
N PHE A 107 6.93 -17.18 -16.83
CA PHE A 107 6.90 -18.42 -17.59
C PHE A 107 5.92 -18.27 -18.77
N GLY A 108 6.48 -18.11 -19.98
CA GLY A 108 5.71 -18.15 -21.22
C GLY A 108 5.28 -19.57 -21.60
N LYS A 109 4.47 -19.71 -22.66
CA LYS A 109 3.99 -21.02 -23.15
C LYS A 109 5.10 -21.89 -23.75
N THR A 110 6.13 -21.27 -24.33
CA THR A 110 7.28 -21.95 -24.95
C THR A 110 8.52 -21.08 -24.78
N GLY A 111 9.61 -21.65 -24.25
CA GLY A 111 10.91 -20.97 -24.12
C GLY A 111 11.37 -20.74 -22.67
N PRO A 112 12.61 -20.24 -22.48
CA PRO A 112 13.14 -19.93 -21.17
C PRO A 112 12.33 -18.80 -20.50
N PRO A 113 12.22 -18.78 -19.16
CA PRO A 113 11.48 -17.73 -18.47
C PRO A 113 12.12 -16.37 -18.66
N GLU A 114 11.29 -15.36 -18.92
CA GLU A 114 11.73 -13.98 -18.97
C GLU A 114 11.89 -13.46 -17.54
N ILE A 115 13.04 -12.88 -17.21
CA ILE A 115 13.29 -12.34 -15.87
C ILE A 115 12.99 -10.84 -15.91
N LYS A 116 11.99 -10.41 -15.14
CA LYS A 116 11.59 -9.01 -15.06
C LYS A 116 11.72 -8.45 -13.65
N SER A 117 11.74 -7.12 -13.53
CA SER A 117 11.75 -6.45 -12.23
C SER A 117 10.42 -6.65 -11.52
N TYR A 118 10.46 -6.92 -10.22
CA TYR A 118 9.25 -6.99 -9.38
C TYR A 118 8.42 -5.70 -9.46
N LEU A 119 9.09 -4.55 -9.48
CA LEU A 119 8.44 -3.23 -9.48
C LEU A 119 7.70 -2.92 -10.79
N GLU A 120 8.05 -3.59 -11.90
CA GLU A 120 7.34 -3.44 -13.18
C GLU A 120 5.87 -3.87 -13.08
N PHE A 121 5.56 -4.78 -12.14
CA PHE A 121 4.22 -5.31 -11.94
C PHE A 121 3.51 -4.73 -10.73
N PHE A 122 4.16 -3.83 -9.98
CA PHE A 122 3.65 -3.32 -8.71
C PHE A 122 2.24 -2.74 -8.90
N PRO A 123 1.23 -3.18 -8.11
CA PRO A 123 -0.17 -2.97 -8.47
C PRO A 123 -0.69 -1.57 -8.11
N PHE A 124 0.14 -0.73 -7.47
CA PHE A 124 -0.21 0.62 -7.04
C PHE A 124 0.46 1.62 -7.96
N ALA A 125 -0.32 2.52 -8.57
CA ALA A 125 0.20 3.53 -9.49
C ALA A 125 1.08 4.58 -8.77
N PHE A 126 0.77 4.88 -7.51
CA PHE A 126 1.51 5.83 -6.69
C PHE A 126 2.22 5.08 -5.56
N TYR A 127 3.54 4.95 -5.69
CA TYR A 127 4.38 4.38 -4.64
C TYR A 127 5.68 5.15 -4.48
N ILE A 128 6.25 5.08 -3.29
CA ILE A 128 7.48 5.76 -2.90
C ILE A 128 8.42 4.71 -2.30
N VAL A 129 9.62 4.56 -2.86
CA VAL A 129 10.66 3.71 -2.26
C VAL A 129 11.47 4.54 -1.27
N LEU A 130 11.30 4.25 0.01
CA LEU A 130 11.89 5.00 1.11
C LEU A 130 12.97 4.18 1.81
N ARG A 131 14.23 4.62 1.70
CA ARG A 131 15.38 3.98 2.36
C ARG A 131 15.69 4.55 3.75
N ARG A 132 15.26 5.79 4.00
CA ARG A 132 15.48 6.49 5.28
C ARG A 132 14.15 6.96 5.83
N ILE A 133 13.74 6.40 6.97
CA ILE A 133 12.45 6.75 7.59
C ILE A 133 12.34 8.23 7.95
N ASN A 134 13.48 8.87 8.24
CA ASN A 134 13.55 10.30 8.59
C ASN A 134 13.13 11.21 7.42
N GLU A 135 13.12 10.71 6.18
CA GLU A 135 12.71 11.48 5.00
C GLU A 135 11.20 11.38 4.72
N LEU A 136 10.51 10.42 5.34
CA LEU A 136 9.08 10.21 5.14
C LEU A 136 8.24 11.47 5.38
N PRO A 137 8.43 12.24 6.49
CA PRO A 137 7.60 13.40 6.75
C PRO A 137 7.73 14.47 5.67
N ALA A 138 8.95 14.70 5.17
CA ALA A 138 9.21 15.68 4.12
C ALA A 138 8.61 15.24 2.78
N ILE A 139 8.91 13.99 2.36
CA ILE A 139 8.42 13.45 1.09
C ILE A 139 6.89 13.35 1.06
N LEU A 140 6.28 12.89 2.16
CA LEU A 140 4.83 12.82 2.26
C LEU A 140 4.21 14.23 2.28
N GLY A 141 4.83 15.18 2.99
CA GLY A 141 4.40 16.57 3.01
C GLY A 141 4.39 17.19 1.61
N ASP A 142 5.47 17.00 0.84
CA ASP A 142 5.58 17.48 -0.54
C ASP A 142 4.55 16.81 -1.46
N ALA A 143 4.37 15.49 -1.35
CA ALA A 143 3.39 14.75 -2.15
C ALA A 143 1.95 15.18 -1.84
N LEU A 144 1.61 15.36 -0.55
CA LEU A 144 0.30 15.86 -0.13
C LEU A 144 0.06 17.28 -0.60
N ARG A 145 1.07 18.14 -0.51
CA ARG A 145 0.99 19.51 -1.02
C ARG A 145 0.71 19.52 -2.52
N GLN A 146 1.46 18.75 -3.31
CA GLN A 146 1.23 18.63 -4.76
C GLN A 146 -0.19 18.14 -5.05
N TRP A 147 -0.67 17.16 -4.29
CA TRP A 147 -2.03 16.65 -4.43
C TRP A 147 -3.09 17.71 -4.11
N PHE A 148 -2.93 18.47 -3.03
CA PHE A 148 -3.84 19.56 -2.68
C PHE A 148 -3.85 20.66 -3.75
N GLU A 149 -2.69 21.03 -4.31
CA GLU A 149 -2.60 22.03 -5.39
C GLU A 149 -3.39 21.59 -6.64
N VAL A 150 -3.33 20.30 -7.00
CA VAL A 150 -4.12 19.73 -8.10
C VAL A 150 -5.63 19.79 -7.81
N LEU A 151 -6.03 19.55 -6.56
CA LEU A 151 -7.44 19.63 -6.16
C LEU A 151 -7.97 21.07 -6.10
N SER A 152 -7.16 22.03 -5.66
CA SER A 152 -7.55 23.43 -5.55
C SER A 152 -7.61 24.20 -6.87
N THR A 153 -7.07 23.62 -7.95
CA THR A 153 -7.06 24.23 -9.29
C THR A 153 -8.31 23.87 -10.11
N ARG A 154 -9.28 23.17 -9.51
CA ARG A 154 -10.60 22.88 -10.11
C ARG A 154 -11.65 23.90 -9.72
#